data_AF-A0A1C0V105-F1
#
_entry.id   AF-A0A1C0V105-F1
#
_cell.length_a   1.000
_cell.length_b   1.000
_cell.length_c   1.000
_cell.angle_alpha   90.00
_cell.angle_beta   90.00
_cell.angle_gamma   90.00
#
_symmetry.space_group_name_H-M   'P 1'
#
loop_
_entity.id
_entity.type
_entity.pdbx_description
1 polymer ?
#
loop_
_entity_poly.entity_id
_entity_poly.type
_entity_poly.pdbx_seq_one_letter_code
_entity_poly.pdbx_strand_id
1 'polypeptide(L)'
;MFGFGKKKTPEQPTQSQNISNTSVSGQVAQAGRDLNQVMQSSQSQSEQQISATDAAELLGQVVSIVNNAPSLSEPNKAKATSSLEAAKVAVTEPDPDKSYISGSLQRALDAIRSASDIYNLAKPLIDQVLLWTNSTSA
;
A
#
# COMPACT_ATOMS: atom_id res chain seq x y z
N MET A 1 16.42 -34.47 -53.44
CA MET A 1 15.12 -34.03 -52.90
C MET A 1 14.76 -34.95 -51.74
N PHE A 2 14.74 -34.40 -50.52
CA PHE A 2 14.31 -35.02 -49.25
C PHE A 2 12.78 -35.27 -49.29
N GLY A 3 12.09 -36.16 -48.57
CA GLY A 3 12.32 -37.03 -47.42
C GLY A 3 10.95 -37.20 -46.72
N PHE A 4 10.61 -38.37 -46.16
CA PHE A 4 9.41 -38.54 -45.30
C PHE A 4 9.71 -39.57 -44.19
N GLY A 5 9.79 -39.08 -42.94
CA GLY A 5 9.88 -39.89 -41.73
C GLY A 5 8.65 -39.66 -40.86
N LYS A 6 8.00 -40.75 -40.44
CA LYS A 6 6.93 -40.77 -39.42
C LYS A 6 7.51 -40.59 -38.01
N LYS A 7 6.74 -40.03 -37.07
CA LYS A 7 6.57 -40.54 -35.67
C LYS A 7 5.61 -39.68 -34.82
N LYS A 8 4.49 -40.33 -34.47
CA LYS A 8 3.76 -40.42 -33.17
C LYS A 8 3.65 -39.18 -32.25
N THR A 9 2.41 -38.73 -32.09
CA THR A 9 1.83 -37.91 -31.02
C THR A 9 1.76 -38.65 -29.67
N PRO A 10 1.98 -37.94 -28.55
CA PRO A 10 1.16 -38.11 -27.36
C PRO A 10 0.50 -36.78 -26.91
N GLU A 11 -0.65 -36.91 -26.26
CA GLU A 11 -1.58 -35.85 -25.87
C GLU A 11 -1.14 -35.07 -24.60
N GLN A 12 -1.44 -33.75 -24.62
CA GLN A 12 -1.76 -32.79 -23.53
C GLN A 12 -0.72 -32.39 -22.44
N PRO A 13 -0.90 -31.22 -21.77
CA PRO A 13 -1.94 -30.19 -21.92
C PRO A 13 -1.43 -28.78 -22.28
N THR A 14 -2.38 -27.98 -22.77
CA THR A 14 -2.34 -26.53 -22.95
C THR A 14 -1.77 -25.78 -21.76
N GLN A 15 -0.74 -24.98 -22.00
CA GLN A 15 -0.50 -23.77 -21.22
C GLN A 15 -0.04 -22.64 -22.15
N SER A 16 -1.02 -21.88 -22.65
CA SER A 16 -0.76 -20.58 -23.26
C SER A 16 -0.39 -19.60 -22.17
N GLN A 17 0.90 -19.26 -22.05
CA GLN A 17 1.34 -18.05 -21.38
C GLN A 17 1.93 -17.12 -22.45
N ASN A 18 1.05 -16.27 -22.99
CA ASN A 18 1.48 -15.15 -23.80
C ASN A 18 1.96 -14.05 -22.84
N ILE A 19 3.27 -13.98 -22.60
CA ILE A 19 3.93 -12.81 -22.00
C ILE A 19 4.78 -12.18 -23.11
N SER A 20 4.11 -11.41 -23.95
CA SER A 20 4.76 -10.34 -24.70
C SER A 20 4.75 -9.11 -23.81
N ASN A 21 5.88 -8.78 -23.17
CA ASN A 21 6.62 -7.54 -23.45
C ASN A 21 7.77 -7.34 -22.44
N THR A 22 8.99 -7.31 -22.97
CA THR A 22 10.15 -6.53 -22.51
C THR A 22 10.78 -6.81 -21.14
N SER A 23 11.96 -7.42 -21.24
CA SER A 23 13.10 -7.42 -20.34
C SER A 23 13.47 -6.04 -19.80
N VAL A 24 13.71 -5.94 -18.48
CA VAL A 24 14.80 -5.12 -17.93
C VAL A 24 15.43 -5.88 -16.77
N SER A 25 16.62 -6.42 -17.02
CA SER A 25 17.57 -6.85 -15.99
C SER A 25 18.01 -5.63 -15.19
N GLY A 26 17.73 -5.62 -13.89
CA GLY A 26 18.18 -4.59 -12.97
C GLY A 26 17.80 -4.98 -11.54
N GLN A 27 18.81 -5.25 -10.73
CA GLN A 27 18.66 -5.63 -9.33
C GLN A 27 18.03 -4.47 -8.53
N VAL A 28 16.74 -4.57 -8.24
CA VAL A 28 16.08 -3.87 -7.13
C VAL A 28 15.19 -4.89 -6.44
N ALA A 29 15.81 -5.63 -5.52
CA ALA A 29 15.17 -6.69 -4.77
C ALA A 29 14.31 -6.10 -3.63
N GLN A 30 13.06 -6.56 -3.62
CA GLN A 30 12.20 -6.80 -2.45
C GLN A 30 11.49 -5.66 -1.70
N ALA A 31 11.90 -4.39 -1.77
CA ALA A 31 11.12 -3.33 -1.07
C ALA A 31 9.93 -2.77 -1.87
N GLY A 32 9.97 -2.86 -3.21
CA GLY A 32 8.97 -2.23 -4.09
C GLY A 32 7.91 -3.17 -4.67
N ARG A 33 8.05 -4.49 -4.51
CA ARG A 33 7.07 -5.45 -5.06
C ARG A 33 5.76 -5.42 -4.30
N ASP A 34 5.80 -5.27 -2.97
CA ASP A 34 4.59 -5.13 -2.15
C ASP A 34 3.79 -3.88 -2.54
N LEU A 35 4.47 -2.74 -2.71
CA LEU A 35 3.82 -1.49 -3.12
C LEU A 35 3.18 -1.56 -4.50
N ASN A 36 3.83 -2.22 -5.47
CA ASN A 36 3.29 -2.30 -6.83
C ASN A 36 2.12 -3.29 -6.94
N GLN A 37 2.11 -4.33 -6.10
CA GLN A 37 1.02 -5.31 -6.04
C GLN A 37 -0.23 -4.73 -5.34
N VAL A 38 -0.04 -3.86 -4.34
CA VAL A 38 -1.13 -3.05 -3.76
C VAL A 38 -1.71 -2.09 -4.80
N MET A 39 -0.88 -1.42 -5.60
CA MET A 39 -1.35 -0.45 -6.60
C MET A 39 -2.11 -1.08 -7.77
N GLN A 40 -1.73 -2.27 -8.25
CA GLN A 40 -2.45 -2.92 -9.36
C GLN A 40 -3.79 -3.55 -8.93
N SER A 41 -3.98 -3.78 -7.63
CA SER A 41 -5.24 -4.30 -7.07
C SER A 41 -6.32 -3.21 -6.93
N SER A 42 -5.94 -1.94 -6.99
CA SER A 42 -6.84 -0.79 -6.79
C SER A 42 -7.60 -0.34 -8.06
N GLN A 43 -7.38 -0.98 -9.22
CA GLN A 43 -7.92 -0.49 -10.50
C GLN A 43 -9.24 -1.16 -10.94
N SER A 44 -9.91 -1.93 -10.08
CA SER A 44 -11.23 -2.51 -10.41
C SER A 44 -12.26 -2.18 -9.33
N GLN A 45 -12.92 -1.04 -9.53
CA GLN A 45 -14.38 -0.92 -9.46
C GLN A 45 -15.05 -1.39 -8.16
N SER A 46 -15.10 -0.49 -7.19
CA SER A 46 -16.28 -0.04 -6.42
C SER A 46 -15.76 1.00 -5.42
N GLU A 47 -16.57 1.98 -5.04
CA GLU A 47 -16.34 2.83 -3.85
C GLU A 47 -16.38 1.97 -2.57
N GLN A 48 -15.47 1.01 -2.47
CA GLN A 48 -15.38 0.10 -1.36
C GLN A 48 -14.66 0.87 -0.26
N GLN A 49 -15.47 1.53 0.56
CA GLN A 49 -15.08 2.06 1.85
C GLN A 49 -14.21 1.01 2.54
N ILE A 50 -12.93 1.32 2.75
CA ILE A 50 -11.96 0.38 3.34
C ILE A 50 -12.48 -0.11 4.70
N SER A 51 -12.16 -1.33 5.12
CA SER A 51 -12.58 -1.79 6.45
C SER A 51 -11.73 -1.13 7.55
N ALA A 52 -12.18 -1.21 8.81
CA ALA A 52 -11.37 -0.78 9.96
C ALA A 52 -10.03 -1.54 10.04
N THR A 53 -10.03 -2.82 9.67
CA THR A 53 -8.82 -3.65 9.58
C THR A 53 -7.88 -3.12 8.50
N ASP A 54 -8.39 -2.85 7.29
CA ASP A 54 -7.58 -2.31 6.19
C ASP A 54 -7.02 -0.93 6.57
N ALA A 55 -7.82 -0.10 7.25
CA ALA A 55 -7.37 1.19 7.76
C ALA A 55 -6.22 1.03 8.78
N ALA A 56 -6.31 0.05 9.69
CA ALA A 56 -5.23 -0.25 10.64
C ALA A 56 -3.94 -0.73 9.93
N GLU A 57 -4.09 -1.54 8.87
CA GLU A 57 -2.97 -2.00 8.06
C GLU A 57 -2.29 -0.87 7.29
N LEU A 58 -3.08 0.01 6.66
CA LEU A 58 -2.56 1.22 6.01
C LEU A 58 -1.77 2.08 6.99
N LEU A 59 -2.27 2.28 8.21
CA LEU A 59 -1.54 3.02 9.25
C LEU A 59 -0.25 2.31 9.67
N GLY A 60 -0.25 0.98 9.74
CA GLY A 60 0.97 0.19 9.98
C GLY A 60 2.03 0.37 8.88
N GLN A 61 1.60 0.46 7.62
CA GLN A 61 2.50 0.77 6.50
C GLN A 61 3.10 2.17 6.65
N VAL A 62 2.29 3.17 7.00
CA VAL A 62 2.79 4.54 7.22
C VAL A 62 3.79 4.59 8.37
N VAL A 63 3.53 3.93 9.49
CA VAL A 63 4.48 3.84 10.62
C VAL A 63 5.81 3.25 10.15
N SER A 64 5.78 2.21 9.31
CA SER A 64 6.98 1.60 8.76
C SER A 64 7.75 2.56 7.85
N ILE A 65 7.06 3.32 7.00
CA ILE A 65 7.67 4.35 6.14
C ILE A 65 8.35 5.43 6.99
N VAL A 66 7.67 5.93 8.01
CA VAL A 66 8.17 6.99 8.90
C VAL A 66 9.39 6.52 9.71
N ASN A 67 9.35 5.32 10.29
CA ASN A 67 10.45 4.79 11.10
C ASN A 67 11.71 4.56 10.24
N ASN A 68 11.55 4.06 9.03
CA ASN A 68 12.64 3.79 8.10
C ASN A 68 13.13 5.03 7.32
N ALA A 69 12.51 6.19 7.49
CA ALA A 69 12.87 7.41 6.79
C ALA A 69 14.20 8.01 7.29
N PRO A 70 15.31 8.00 6.52
CA PRO A 70 16.56 8.61 6.98
C PRO A 70 16.50 10.15 7.00
N SER A 71 15.59 10.75 6.25
CA SER A 71 15.43 12.21 6.10
C SER A 71 14.65 12.88 7.22
N LEU A 72 14.05 12.11 8.14
CA LEU A 72 13.32 12.64 9.29
C LEU A 72 14.20 12.65 10.55
N SER A 73 14.22 13.79 11.24
CA SER A 73 14.82 13.89 12.57
C SER A 73 14.05 13.00 13.56
N GLU A 74 14.75 12.40 14.53
CA GLU A 74 14.15 11.59 15.60
C GLU A 74 12.92 12.22 16.30
N PRO A 75 12.89 13.51 16.68
CA PRO A 75 11.69 14.10 17.29
C PRO A 75 10.47 14.10 16.35
N ASN A 76 10.69 14.34 15.05
CA ASN A 76 9.61 14.29 14.06
C ASN A 76 9.14 12.87 13.80
N LYS A 77 10.05 11.88 13.78
CA LYS A 77 9.69 10.46 13.72
C LYS A 77 8.84 10.06 14.91
N ALA A 78 9.29 10.37 16.13
CA ALA A 78 8.57 10.02 17.35
C ALA A 78 7.17 10.66 17.38
N LYS A 79 7.05 11.95 17.00
CA LYS A 79 5.77 12.65 16.93
C LYS A 79 4.82 12.04 15.88
N ALA A 80 5.33 11.74 14.70
CA ALA A 80 4.57 11.13 13.62
C ALA A 80 4.12 9.71 14.00
N THR A 81 5.05 8.86 14.44
CA THR A 81 4.79 7.48 14.86
C THR A 81 3.78 7.44 16.01
N SER A 82 3.95 8.25 17.06
CA SER A 82 3.00 8.31 18.17
C SER A 82 1.59 8.70 17.71
N SER A 83 1.47 9.66 16.78
CA SER A 83 0.18 10.08 16.23
C SER A 83 -0.46 8.99 15.35
N LEU A 84 0.34 8.27 14.57
CA LEU A 84 -0.13 7.15 13.73
C LEU A 84 -0.55 5.94 14.55
N GLU A 85 0.19 5.61 15.61
CA GLU A 85 -0.16 4.51 16.51
C GLU A 85 -1.44 4.82 17.29
N ALA A 86 -1.61 6.06 17.76
CA ALA A 86 -2.86 6.50 18.39
C ALA A 86 -4.06 6.36 17.44
N ALA A 87 -3.91 6.78 16.18
CA ALA A 87 -4.94 6.60 15.16
C ALA A 87 -5.23 5.12 14.87
N LYS A 88 -4.20 4.28 14.84
CA LYS A 88 -4.32 2.84 14.60
C LYS A 88 -5.06 2.14 15.76
N VAL A 89 -4.80 2.51 17.00
CA VAL A 89 -5.56 1.97 18.15
C VAL A 89 -7.02 2.39 18.03
N ALA A 90 -7.28 3.68 17.81
CA ALA A 90 -8.64 4.21 17.69
C ALA A 90 -9.44 3.60 16.54
N VAL A 91 -8.80 3.27 15.41
CA VAL A 91 -9.49 2.62 14.28
C VAL A 91 -9.96 1.20 14.60
N THR A 92 -9.33 0.53 15.57
CA THR A 92 -9.67 -0.83 16.00
C THR A 92 -10.66 -0.88 17.17
N GLU A 93 -11.04 0.28 17.71
CA GLU A 93 -12.03 0.35 18.78
C GLU A 93 -13.42 -0.01 18.27
N PRO A 94 -14.29 -0.60 19.12
CA PRO A 94 -15.64 -0.99 18.73
C PRO A 94 -16.51 0.21 18.32
N ASP A 95 -16.23 1.40 18.85
CA ASP A 95 -16.81 2.67 18.44
C ASP A 95 -15.66 3.64 18.10
N PRO A 96 -15.15 3.62 16.85
CA PRO A 96 -13.96 4.38 16.49
C PRO A 96 -14.28 5.88 16.40
N ASP A 97 -13.60 6.69 17.19
CA ASP A 97 -13.72 8.16 17.09
C ASP A 97 -13.03 8.67 15.82
N LYS A 98 -13.82 8.77 14.75
CA LYS A 98 -13.39 9.24 13.43
C LYS A 98 -12.81 10.66 13.44
N SER A 99 -13.26 11.52 14.36
CA SER A 99 -12.72 12.89 14.51
C SER A 99 -11.34 12.86 15.16
N TYR A 100 -11.18 12.05 16.20
CA TYR A 100 -9.88 11.82 16.85
C TYR A 100 -8.87 11.19 15.90
N ILE A 101 -9.29 10.17 15.13
CA ILE A 101 -8.46 9.52 14.11
C ILE A 101 -8.01 10.57 13.09
N SER A 102 -8.94 11.32 12.50
CA SER A 102 -8.62 12.36 11.51
C SER A 102 -7.62 13.40 12.04
N GLY A 103 -7.85 13.90 13.26
CA GLY A 103 -6.95 14.85 13.90
C GLY A 103 -5.56 14.28 14.20
N SER A 104 -5.48 12.99 14.53
CA SER A 104 -4.20 12.29 14.75
C SER A 104 -3.43 12.09 13.44
N LEU A 105 -4.13 11.74 12.35
CA LEU A 105 -3.53 11.62 11.02
C LEU A 105 -3.02 12.95 10.47
N GLN A 106 -3.74 14.04 10.69
CA GLN A 106 -3.28 15.38 10.32
C GLN A 106 -2.01 15.78 11.07
N ARG A 107 -1.89 15.45 12.36
CA ARG A 107 -0.66 15.69 13.15
C ARG A 107 0.51 14.86 12.64
N ALA A 108 0.28 13.62 12.23
CA ALA A 108 1.31 12.79 11.62
C ALA A 108 1.82 13.40 10.31
N LEU A 109 0.90 13.85 9.44
CA LEU A 109 1.26 14.54 8.19
C LEU A 109 2.05 15.83 8.43
N ASP A 110 1.66 16.63 9.43
CA ASP A 110 2.38 17.85 9.80
C ASP A 110 3.81 17.55 10.24
N ALA A 111 4.00 16.52 11.08
CA ALA A 111 5.31 16.12 11.58
C ALA A 111 6.27 15.63 10.48
N ILE A 112 5.74 15.07 9.39
CA ILE A 112 6.55 14.60 8.25
C ILE A 112 6.54 15.57 7.06
N ARG A 113 5.84 16.71 7.15
CA ARG A 113 5.64 17.65 6.04
C ARG A 113 6.94 18.22 5.49
N SER A 114 7.96 18.36 6.33
CA SER A 114 9.28 18.84 5.91
C SER A 114 10.07 17.82 5.08
N ALA A 115 9.75 16.52 5.20
CA ALA A 115 10.38 15.45 4.44
C ALA A 115 9.51 15.08 3.25
N SER A 116 9.67 15.81 2.14
CA SER A 116 8.79 15.72 0.96
C SER A 116 8.64 14.30 0.41
N ASP A 117 9.72 13.50 0.36
CA ASP A 117 9.67 12.11 -0.10
C ASP A 117 8.77 11.25 0.78
N ILE A 118 8.89 11.41 2.10
CA ILE A 118 8.12 10.65 3.09
C ILE A 118 6.68 11.11 3.10
N TYR A 119 6.46 12.42 3.02
CA TYR A 119 5.13 13.00 2.90
C TYR A 119 4.40 12.47 1.66
N ASN A 120 5.06 12.42 0.50
CA ASN A 120 4.46 11.93 -0.74
C ASN A 120 4.14 10.42 -0.70
N LEU A 121 4.90 9.62 0.06
CA LEU A 121 4.62 8.20 0.27
C LEU A 121 3.50 7.96 1.29
N ALA A 122 3.50 8.72 2.39
CA ALA A 122 2.55 8.57 3.49
C ALA A 122 1.17 9.17 3.18
N LYS A 123 1.13 10.32 2.50
CA LYS A 123 -0.09 11.06 2.20
C LYS A 123 -1.19 10.24 1.51
N PRO A 124 -0.95 9.50 0.41
CA PRO A 124 -2.01 8.74 -0.25
C PRO A 124 -2.57 7.60 0.62
N LEU A 125 -1.77 7.04 1.53
CA LEU A 125 -2.23 6.03 2.49
C LEU A 125 -3.07 6.69 3.59
N ILE A 126 -2.63 7.83 4.10
CA ILE A 126 -3.38 8.62 5.10
C ILE A 126 -4.68 9.15 4.51
N ASP A 127 -4.70 9.62 3.26
CA ASP A 127 -5.92 10.11 2.60
C ASP A 127 -6.98 9.01 2.45
N GLN A 128 -6.58 7.75 2.22
CA GLN A 128 -7.52 6.63 2.20
C GLN A 128 -8.18 6.40 3.56
N VAL A 129 -7.39 6.48 4.64
CA VAL A 129 -7.93 6.38 6.01
C VAL A 129 -8.80 7.59 6.36
N LEU A 130 -8.40 8.80 5.92
CA LEU A 130 -9.22 10.00 6.09
C LEU A 130 -10.54 9.91 5.32
N LEU A 131 -10.53 9.35 4.11
CA LEU A 131 -11.77 9.14 3.36
C LEU A 131 -12.72 8.24 4.14
N TRP A 132 -12.22 7.14 4.70
CA TRP A 132 -12.99 6.24 5.58
C TRP A 132 -13.56 6.93 6.83
N THR A 133 -12.79 7.82 7.47
CA THR A 133 -13.29 8.61 8.60
C THR A 133 -14.37 9.62 8.21
N ASN A 134 -14.42 10.05 6.95
CA ASN A 134 -15.42 10.99 6.45
C ASN A 134 -16.62 10.29 5.79
N SER A 135 -16.50 9.01 5.43
CA SER A 135 -17.63 8.20 5.00
C SER A 135 -18.59 8.00 6.18
N THR A 136 -19.61 8.84 6.24
CA THR A 136 -20.82 8.61 7.04
C THR A 136 -21.40 7.27 6.63
N SER A 137 -21.50 6.33 7.57
CA SER A 137 -22.41 5.19 7.43
C SER A 137 -23.79 5.76 7.14
N ALA A 138 -24.27 5.59 5.91
CA ALA A 138 -25.63 5.94 5.51
C ALA A 138 -26.65 4.99 6.18
#